data_AF-A0A4U0ZNF4-F1
#
_entry.id   AF-A0A4U0ZNF4-F1
#
_cell.length_a   1.000
_cell.length_b   1.000
_cell.length_c   1.000
_cell.angle_alpha   90.00
_cell.angle_beta   90.00
_cell.angle_gamma   90.00
#
_symmetry.space_group_name_H-M   'P 1'
#
loop_
_entity.id
_entity.type
_entity.pdbx_description
1 polymer ?
#
loop_
_entity_poly.entity_id
_entity_poly.type
_entity_poly.pdbx_seq_one_letter_code
_entity_poly.pdbx_strand_id
1 'polypeptide(L)'
;MIDYLSAFSRKVIWLKPLVFCTTVAAIVLFAYLVLSGNSADTEVYIIPSIVGLLWSLICLILLFAFPHVPPQPESQQRFYSRLKIRLARGCYYIFALLFIVLSTSAVLLTFKLLNVWRTDF
;
A
#
# COMPACT_ATOMS: atom_id res chain seq x y z
N MET A 1 11.62 -8.22 11.87
CA MET A 1 10.97 -7.99 10.55
C MET A 1 10.53 -6.55 10.36
N ILE A 2 9.71 -5.96 11.24
CA ILE A 2 9.24 -4.56 11.09
C ILE A 2 10.41 -3.55 11.05
N ASP A 3 11.48 -3.81 11.80
CA ASP A 3 12.68 -2.96 11.83
C ASP A 3 13.43 -2.96 10.47
N TYR A 4 13.34 -4.03 9.67
CA TYR A 4 13.88 -4.05 8.30
C TYR A 4 12.99 -3.27 7.34
N LEU A 5 11.66 -3.39 7.49
CA LEU A 5 10.70 -2.61 6.70
C LEU A 5 10.80 -1.11 6.99
N SER A 6 11.05 -0.72 8.24
CA SER A 6 11.22 0.69 8.63
C SER A 6 12.55 1.26 8.12
N ALA A 7 13.64 0.48 8.16
CA ALA A 7 14.93 0.87 7.58
C ALA A 7 14.84 1.04 6.05
N PHE A 8 14.15 0.12 5.37
CA PHE A 8 13.91 0.21 3.94
C PHE A 8 13.01 1.40 3.59
N SER A 9 11.89 1.57 4.30
CA SER A 9 10.99 2.70 4.13
C SER A 9 11.70 4.04 4.33
N ARG A 10 12.59 4.16 5.34
CA ARG A 10 13.40 5.37 5.57
C ARG A 10 14.27 5.78 4.39
N LYS A 11 14.86 4.82 3.67
CA LYS A 11 15.62 5.11 2.43
C LYS A 11 14.71 5.55 1.29
N VAL A 12 13.49 5.01 1.23
CA VAL A 12 12.52 5.24 0.15
C VAL A 12 11.64 6.47 0.40
N ILE A 13 11.70 7.12 1.58
CA ILE A 13 10.94 8.35 1.90
C ILE A 13 11.14 9.46 0.87
N TRP A 14 12.30 9.56 0.23
CA TRP A 14 12.53 10.57 -0.80
C TRP A 14 11.59 10.42 -2.02
N LEU A 15 11.06 9.21 -2.26
CA LEU A 15 10.06 8.92 -3.29
C LEU A 15 8.62 9.30 -2.89
N LYS A 16 8.39 9.82 -1.68
CA LYS A 16 7.06 10.27 -1.21
C LYS A 16 6.27 11.12 -2.21
N PRO A 17 6.82 12.21 -2.78
CA PRO A 17 6.06 13.03 -3.72
C PRO A 17 5.68 12.24 -4.98
N LEU A 18 6.57 11.36 -5.46
CA LEU A 18 6.32 10.53 -6.63
C LEU A 18 5.18 9.54 -6.36
N VAL A 19 5.20 8.85 -5.21
CA VAL A 19 4.13 7.91 -4.81
C VAL A 19 2.82 8.64 -4.58
N PHE A 20 2.85 9.86 -4.05
CA PHE A 20 1.65 10.67 -3.89
C PHE A 20 1.06 11.04 -5.25
N CYS A 21 1.88 11.51 -6.19
CA CYS A 21 1.45 11.80 -7.56
C CYS A 21 0.86 10.57 -8.24
N THR A 22 1.49 9.40 -8.14
CA THR A 22 0.95 8.17 -8.75
C THR A 22 -0.36 7.73 -8.10
N THR A 23 -0.51 7.90 -6.79
CA THR A 23 -1.76 7.59 -6.09
C THR A 23 -2.89 8.53 -6.49
N VAL A 24 -2.63 9.84 -6.55
CA VAL A 24 -3.62 10.82 -7.01
C VAL A 24 -4.02 10.50 -8.46
N ALA A 25 -3.05 10.22 -9.33
CA ALA A 25 -3.33 9.84 -10.71
C ALA A 25 -4.19 8.56 -10.80
N ALA A 26 -3.89 7.53 -10.00
CA ALA A 26 -4.67 6.29 -9.96
C ALA A 26 -6.11 6.52 -9.45
N ILE A 27 -6.29 7.36 -8.43
CA ILE A 27 -7.62 7.74 -7.92
C ILE A 27 -8.42 8.51 -8.97
N VAL A 28 -7.80 9.48 -9.64
CA VAL A 28 -8.45 10.27 -10.69
C VAL A 28 -8.84 9.37 -11.86
N LEU A 29 -7.96 8.47 -12.31
CA LEU A 29 -8.25 7.51 -13.37
C LEU A 29 -9.41 6.58 -13.00
N PHE A 30 -9.38 6.02 -11.79
CA PHE A 30 -10.47 5.15 -11.33
C PHE A 30 -11.79 5.90 -11.21
N ALA A 31 -11.79 7.11 -10.62
CA ALA A 31 -12.99 7.94 -10.52
C ALA A 31 -13.53 8.30 -11.91
N TYR A 32 -12.65 8.64 -12.86
CA TYR A 32 -13.02 8.92 -14.23
C TYR A 32 -13.69 7.70 -14.90
N LEU A 33 -13.12 6.51 -14.77
CA LEU A 33 -13.68 5.29 -15.35
C LEU A 33 -15.02 4.89 -14.74
N VAL A 34 -15.17 5.03 -13.42
CA VAL A 34 -16.44 4.73 -12.73
C VAL A 34 -17.54 5.74 -13.13
N LEU A 35 -17.19 7.03 -13.23
CA LEU A 35 -18.13 8.08 -13.61
C LEU A 35 -18.46 8.06 -15.12
N SER A 36 -17.55 7.58 -15.95
CA SER A 36 -17.70 7.46 -17.41
C SER A 36 -18.40 6.15 -17.84
N GLY A 37 -18.92 5.36 -16.90
CA GLY A 37 -19.35 3.95 -17.00
C GLY A 37 -20.52 3.62 -17.94
N ASN A 38 -20.51 4.09 -19.18
CA ASN A 38 -21.55 3.82 -20.17
C ASN A 38 -21.03 3.39 -21.56
N SER A 39 -19.79 2.91 -21.65
CA SER A 39 -19.23 2.39 -22.91
C SER A 39 -18.57 1.03 -22.68
N ALA A 40 -18.83 0.06 -23.56
CA ALA A 40 -18.35 -1.32 -23.46
C ALA A 40 -16.82 -1.42 -23.29
N ASP A 41 -16.08 -0.45 -23.84
CA ASP A 41 -14.63 -0.35 -23.69
C ASP A 41 -14.20 -0.03 -22.25
N THR A 42 -15.05 0.63 -21.47
CA THR A 42 -14.76 1.00 -20.07
C THR A 42 -14.62 -0.23 -19.18
N GLU A 43 -15.36 -1.31 -19.45
CA GLU A 43 -15.29 -2.54 -18.65
C GLU A 43 -13.89 -3.18 -18.67
N VAL A 44 -13.19 -3.10 -19.81
CA VAL A 44 -11.83 -3.63 -19.98
C VAL A 44 -10.82 -2.87 -19.10
N TYR A 45 -11.02 -1.56 -18.89
CA TYR A 45 -10.10 -0.69 -18.14
C TYR A 45 -10.40 -0.58 -16.64
N ILE A 46 -11.54 -1.11 -16.16
CA ILE A 46 -11.87 -1.11 -14.72
C ILE A 46 -10.88 -1.98 -13.93
N ILE A 47 -10.56 -3.19 -14.40
CA ILE A 47 -9.68 -4.12 -13.69
C ILE A 47 -8.23 -3.58 -13.57
N PRO A 48 -7.58 -3.06 -14.63
CA PRO A 48 -6.26 -2.42 -14.53
C PRO A 48 -6.23 -1.25 -13.54
N SER A 49 -7.32 -0.48 -13.46
CA SER A 49 -7.41 0.70 -12.60
C SER A 49 -7.52 0.33 -11.12
N ILE A 50 -8.24 -0.74 -10.81
CA ILE A 50 -8.27 -1.33 -9.47
C ILE A 50 -6.87 -1.85 -9.07
N VAL A 51 -6.17 -2.50 -10.00
CA VAL A 51 -4.79 -2.98 -9.77
C VAL A 51 -3.85 -1.80 -9.51
N GLY A 52 -3.93 -0.74 -10.30
CA GLY A 52 -3.16 0.50 -10.08
C GLY A 52 -3.44 1.13 -8.71
N LEU A 53 -4.71 1.23 -8.32
CA LEU A 53 -5.12 1.71 -7.00
C LEU A 53 -4.55 0.85 -5.86
N LEU A 54 -4.60 -0.47 -5.98
CA LEU A 54 -4.06 -1.38 -4.98
C LEU A 54 -2.55 -1.18 -4.82
N TRP A 55 -1.80 -1.07 -5.92
CA TRP A 55 -0.37 -0.79 -5.89
C TRP A 55 -0.05 0.56 -5.27
N SER A 56 -0.81 1.61 -5.59
CA SER A 56 -0.71 2.92 -4.95
C SER A 56 -0.96 2.85 -3.44
N LEU A 57 -1.98 2.11 -3.00
CA LEU A 57 -2.32 1.93 -1.60
C LEU A 57 -1.21 1.19 -0.83
N ILE A 58 -0.65 0.13 -1.44
CA ILE A 58 0.49 -0.63 -0.92
C ILE A 58 1.70 0.29 -0.71
N CYS A 59 2.02 1.12 -1.71
CA CYS A 59 3.11 2.09 -1.63
C CYS A 59 2.84 3.15 -0.55
N LEU A 60 1.62 3.67 -0.43
CA LEU A 60 1.28 4.62 0.63
C LEU A 60 1.47 4.00 2.02
N ILE A 61 0.98 2.78 2.25
CA ILE A 61 1.16 2.08 3.53
C ILE A 61 2.66 1.89 3.82
N LEU A 62 3.44 1.52 2.80
CA LEU A 62 4.90 1.37 2.93
C LEU A 62 5.58 2.69 3.35
N LEU A 63 5.23 3.82 2.72
CA LEU A 63 5.88 5.11 2.92
C LEU A 63 5.31 5.97 4.06
N PHE A 64 4.08 5.72 4.52
CA PHE A 64 3.48 6.48 5.62
C PHE A 64 3.53 5.72 6.95
N ALA A 65 3.27 4.41 6.96
CA ALA A 65 3.23 3.65 8.20
C ALA A 65 4.66 3.36 8.70
N PHE A 66 5.50 2.72 7.88
CA PHE A 66 6.77 2.17 8.37
C PHE A 66 7.88 3.16 8.76
N PRO A 67 7.94 4.43 8.31
CA PRO A 67 8.98 5.38 8.77
C PRO A 67 8.93 5.72 10.25
N HIS A 68 7.73 5.65 10.84
CA HIS A 68 7.45 6.14 12.20
C HIS A 68 7.45 5.04 13.24
N VAL A 69 7.98 3.85 12.91
CA VAL A 69 8.07 2.75 13.88
C VAL A 69 8.91 3.22 15.07
N PRO A 70 8.32 3.24 16.29
CA PRO A 70 9.02 3.76 17.46
C PRO A 70 10.23 2.88 17.78
N PRO A 71 11.37 3.47 18.16
CA PRO A 71 12.57 2.74 18.53
C PRO A 71 12.32 1.83 19.74
N GLN A 72 13.15 0.79 19.89
CA GLN A 72 13.02 -0.14 21.01
C GLN A 72 13.11 0.61 22.35
N PRO A 73 12.27 0.25 23.35
CA PRO A 73 12.23 0.97 24.60
C PRO A 73 13.56 0.82 25.35
N GLU A 74 14.21 1.95 25.62
CA GLU A 74 15.44 2.02 26.40
C GLU A 74 15.19 1.66 27.87
N SER A 75 16.14 0.99 28.52
CA SER A 75 15.96 0.40 29.86
C SER A 75 15.67 1.42 30.98
N GLN A 76 15.86 2.72 30.73
CA GLN A 76 15.56 3.80 31.69
C GLN A 76 14.13 4.38 31.60
N GLN A 77 13.29 3.97 30.65
CA GLN A 77 11.95 4.58 30.49
C GLN A 77 10.88 4.01 31.44
N ARG A 78 10.02 4.90 31.97
CA ARG A 78 8.85 4.59 32.84
C ARG A 78 7.94 3.52 32.22
N PHE A 79 7.33 2.66 33.07
CA PHE A 79 6.44 1.56 32.67
C PHE A 79 5.33 1.96 31.67
N TYR A 80 4.72 3.14 31.84
CA TYR A 80 3.68 3.64 30.92
C TYR A 80 4.20 3.93 29.51
N SER A 81 5.42 4.47 29.38
CA SER A 81 6.05 4.71 28.08
C SER A 81 6.34 3.39 27.37
N ARG A 82 6.74 2.35 28.11
CA ARG A 82 6.97 1.01 27.56
C ARG A 82 5.68 0.38 27.03
N LEU A 83 4.56 0.55 27.73
CA LEU A 83 3.26 0.01 27.31
C LEU A 83 2.74 0.71 26.04
N LYS A 84 2.87 2.04 25.98
CA LYS A 84 2.50 2.84 24.80
C LYS A 84 3.31 2.43 23.56
N ILE A 85 4.62 2.22 23.71
CA ILE A 85 5.50 1.76 22.62
C ILE A 85 5.12 0.35 22.16
N ARG A 86 4.77 -0.55 23.09
CA ARG A 86 4.30 -1.91 22.75
C ARG A 86 2.99 -1.90 21.97
N LEU A 87 2.02 -1.10 22.41
CA LEU A 87 0.73 -0.93 21.72
C LEU A 87 0.91 -0.32 20.33
N ALA A 88 1.73 0.72 20.20
CA ALA A 88 2.06 1.31 18.91
C ALA A 88 2.71 0.30 17.97
N ARG A 89 3.68 -0.49 18.45
CA ARG A 89 4.28 -1.60 17.67
C ARG A 89 3.24 -2.66 17.29
N GLY A 90 2.26 -2.95 18.14
CA GLY A 90 1.14 -3.83 17.83
C GLY A 90 0.32 -3.35 16.62
N CYS A 91 -0.03 -2.06 16.58
CA CYS A 91 -0.69 -1.49 15.40
C CYS A 91 0.16 -1.61 14.13
N TYR A 92 1.47 -1.44 14.23
CA TYR A 92 2.37 -1.65 13.08
C TYR A 92 2.41 -3.09 12.58
N TYR A 93 2.23 -4.09 13.44
CA TYR A 93 2.05 -5.49 12.99
C TYR A 93 0.75 -5.66 12.19
N ILE A 94 -0.35 -5.01 12.60
CA ILE A 94 -1.62 -5.05 11.86
C ILE A 94 -1.43 -4.40 10.48
N PHE A 95 -0.77 -3.24 10.40
CA PHE A 95 -0.43 -2.62 9.12
C PHE A 95 0.47 -3.49 8.24
N ALA A 96 1.42 -4.21 8.83
CA ALA A 96 2.27 -5.15 8.10
C ALA A 96 1.48 -6.34 7.54
N LEU A 97 0.53 -6.88 8.31
CA LEU A 97 -0.35 -7.95 7.84
C LEU A 97 -1.24 -7.44 6.71
N LEU A 98 -1.82 -6.24 6.87
CA LEU A 98 -2.66 -5.59 5.87
C LEU A 98 -1.86 -5.32 4.57
N PHE A 99 -0.60 -4.90 4.68
CA PHE A 99 0.32 -4.75 3.55
C PHE A 99 0.59 -6.07 2.81
N ILE A 100 0.77 -7.17 3.54
CA ILE A 100 0.99 -8.52 2.95
C ILE A 100 -0.27 -8.98 2.20
N VAL A 101 -1.44 -8.83 2.83
CA VAL A 101 -2.72 -9.21 2.21
C VAL A 101 -2.98 -8.39 0.95
N LEU A 102 -2.80 -7.06 1.02
CA LEU A 102 -2.94 -6.19 -0.14
C LEU A 102 -1.96 -6.55 -1.25
N SER A 103 -0.67 -6.76 -0.94
CA SER A 103 0.33 -7.15 -1.93
C SER A 103 -0.02 -8.48 -2.60
N THR A 104 -0.45 -9.46 -1.81
CA THR A 104 -0.86 -10.77 -2.35
C THR A 104 -2.06 -10.62 -3.28
N SER A 105 -3.08 -9.87 -2.89
CA SER A 105 -4.25 -9.57 -3.72
C SER A 105 -3.86 -8.82 -5.00
N ALA A 106 -2.98 -7.83 -4.93
CA ALA A 106 -2.50 -7.07 -6.08
C ALA A 106 -1.75 -7.96 -7.08
N VAL A 107 -0.89 -8.85 -6.59
CA VAL A 107 -0.17 -9.83 -7.42
C VAL A 107 -1.16 -10.78 -8.09
N LEU A 108 -2.11 -11.35 -7.36
CA LEU A 108 -3.14 -12.24 -7.91
C LEU A 108 -3.98 -11.56 -8.99
N LEU A 109 -4.41 -10.31 -8.76
CA LEU A 109 -5.18 -9.54 -9.74
C LEU A 109 -4.35 -9.18 -10.96
N THR A 110 -3.06 -8.86 -10.79
CA THR A 110 -2.15 -8.62 -11.91
C THR A 110 -2.02 -9.88 -12.78
N PHE A 111 -1.84 -11.05 -12.17
CA PHE A 111 -1.80 -12.32 -12.92
C PHE A 111 -3.13 -12.65 -13.60
N LYS A 112 -4.26 -12.41 -12.93
CA LYS A 112 -5.58 -12.58 -13.55
C LYS A 112 -5.73 -11.68 -14.78
N LEU A 113 -5.34 -10.42 -14.68
CA LEU A 113 -5.41 -9.46 -15.78
C LEU A 113 -4.57 -9.93 -16.98
N LEU A 114 -3.31 -10.30 -16.72
CA LEU A 114 -2.41 -10.83 -17.76
C LEU A 114 -2.98 -12.08 -18.41
N ASN A 115 -3.64 -12.95 -17.64
CA ASN A 115 -4.23 -14.16 -18.17
C ASN A 115 -5.47 -13.88 -19.04
N VAL A 116 -6.36 -12.96 -18.63
CA VAL A 116 -7.53 -12.54 -19.41
C VAL A 116 -7.09 -11.95 -20.75
N TRP A 117 -6.15 -11.01 -20.73
CA TRP A 117 -5.62 -10.42 -21.96
C TRP A 117 -4.88 -11.43 -22.84
N ARG A 118 -4.26 -12.45 -22.27
CA ARG A 118 -3.63 -13.54 -23.03
C ARG A 118 -4.64 -14.53 -23.62
N THR A 119 -5.82 -14.66 -23.05
CA THR A 119 -6.86 -15.54 -23.63
C THR A 119 -7.67 -14.85 -24.72
N ASP A 120 -7.73 -13.51 -24.71
CA ASP A 120 -8.48 -12.72 -25.68
C ASP A 120 -7.66 -12.25 -26.91
N PHE A 121 -6.33 -12.40 -26.89
CA PHE A 121 -5.39 -12.10 -27.99
C PHE A 121 -4.52 -13.31 -28.34
#